data_AF-A0A962QNH2-F1
#
_entry.id   AF-A0A962QNH2-F1
#
_cell.length_a   1.000
_cell.length_b   1.000
_cell.length_c   1.000
_cell.angle_alpha   90.00
_cell.angle_beta   90.00
_cell.angle_gamma   90.00
#
_symmetry.space_group_name_H-M   'P 1'
#
loop_
_entity.id
_entity.type
_entity.pdbx_description
1 polymer ?
#
loop_
_entity_poly.entity_id
_entity_poly.type
_entity_poly.pdbx_seq_one_letter_code
_entity_poly.pdbx_strand_id
1 'polypeptide(L)'
;MVDIRGGAVAQIRSERGGAEIDLLRLEPALVGSIYPAHNEDRVLVQRADLPGHLVNGLLAVEDRRFFEHGGVDLRGIARALLANLQAGKAVQGGSTLTQQLVK
;
A
#
# COMPACT_ATOMS: atom_id res chain seq x y z
N MET A 1 -23.47 11.37 10.73
CA MET A 1 -23.96 11.54 12.12
C MET A 1 -25.08 10.58 12.44
N VAL A 2 -24.96 9.86 13.56
CA VAL A 2 -26.00 8.96 14.10
C VAL A 2 -26.57 9.61 15.37
N ASP A 3 -27.88 9.79 15.44
CA ASP A 3 -28.59 10.28 16.64
C ASP A 3 -29.20 9.09 17.39
N ILE A 4 -28.95 9.01 18.70
CA ILE A 4 -29.41 7.93 19.57
C ILE A 4 -30.32 8.55 20.64
N ARG A 5 -31.57 8.09 20.70
CA ARG A 5 -32.56 8.55 21.69
C ARG A 5 -33.20 7.34 22.35
N GLY A 6 -33.25 7.34 23.68
CA GLY A 6 -33.86 6.25 24.45
C GLY A 6 -33.22 4.87 24.21
N GLY A 7 -31.93 4.82 23.84
CA GLY A 7 -31.20 3.57 23.56
C GLY A 7 -31.41 3.00 22.16
N ALA A 8 -32.15 3.68 21.29
CA ALA A 8 -32.35 3.27 19.89
C ALA A 8 -31.75 4.31 18.93
N VAL A 9 -31.36 3.86 17.74
CA VAL A 9 -30.98 4.76 16.64
C VAL A 9 -32.23 5.49 16.19
N ALA A 10 -32.27 6.80 16.42
CA ALA A 10 -33.40 7.65 16.06
C ALA A 10 -33.28 8.18 14.63
N GLN A 11 -32.05 8.47 14.18
CA GLN A 11 -31.82 9.02 12.85
C GLN A 11 -30.37 8.84 12.41
N ILE A 12 -30.16 8.63 11.10
CA ILE A 12 -28.83 8.63 10.48
C ILE A 12 -28.83 9.72 9.41
N ARG A 13 -27.81 10.60 9.44
CA ARG A 13 -27.62 11.67 8.46
C ARG A 13 -26.24 11.61 7.84
N SER A 14 -26.19 11.82 6.52
CA SER A 14 -24.94 12.02 5.78
C SER A 14 -24.25 13.30 6.23
N GLU A 15 -22.94 13.22 6.51
CA GLU A 15 -22.15 14.39 6.90
C GLU A 15 -21.87 15.34 5.74
N ARG A 16 -21.90 14.82 4.50
CA ARG A 16 -21.60 15.60 3.30
C ARG A 16 -22.79 16.38 2.73
N GLY A 17 -23.97 16.29 3.35
CA GLY A 17 -25.15 16.98 2.82
C GLY A 17 -26.40 16.96 3.68
N GLY A 18 -26.35 16.44 4.92
CA GLY A 18 -27.50 16.43 5.83
C GLY A 18 -28.66 15.50 5.44
N ALA A 19 -28.58 14.86 4.26
CA ALA A 19 -29.56 13.90 3.79
C ALA A 19 -29.74 12.76 4.80
N GLU A 20 -31.00 12.40 5.02
CA GLU A 20 -31.38 11.27 5.86
C GLU A 20 -31.04 9.95 5.15
N ILE A 21 -30.56 8.97 5.93
CA ILE A 21 -30.13 7.66 5.44
C ILE A 21 -30.98 6.60 6.12
N ASP A 22 -31.77 5.86 5.34
CA ASP A 22 -32.66 4.81 5.85
C ASP A 22 -31.90 3.52 6.23
N LEU A 23 -30.77 3.24 5.56
CA LEU A 23 -29.96 2.05 5.79
C LEU A 23 -28.47 2.38 5.74
N LEU A 24 -27.77 2.09 6.83
CA LEU A 24 -26.31 2.12 6.90
C LEU A 24 -25.77 0.69 7.00
N ARG A 25 -24.91 0.30 6.07
CA ARG A 25 -24.18 -0.97 6.15
C ARG A 25 -22.82 -0.72 6.80
N LEU A 26 -22.48 -1.54 7.79
CA LEU A 26 -21.14 -1.56 8.38
C LEU A 26 -20.30 -2.61 7.67
N GLU A 27 -19.02 -2.30 7.48
CA GLU A 27 -18.05 -3.28 7.02
C GLU A 27 -17.86 -4.37 8.10
N PRO A 28 -17.87 -5.66 7.72
CA PRO A 28 -17.67 -6.73 8.69
C PRO A 28 -16.23 -6.71 9.24
N ALA A 29 -16.09 -7.05 10.51
CA ALA A 29 -14.77 -7.22 11.11
C ALA A 29 -14.10 -8.51 10.59
N LEU A 30 -12.81 -8.44 10.27
CA LEU A 30 -12.01 -9.63 9.94
C LEU A 30 -11.83 -10.48 11.21
N VAL A 31 -12.35 -11.71 11.18
CA VAL A 31 -12.26 -12.66 12.32
C VAL A 31 -11.01 -13.54 12.21
N GLY A 32 -10.67 -13.98 11.00
CA GLY A 32 -9.50 -14.80 10.72
C GLY A 32 -9.44 -15.23 9.26
N SER A 33 -8.26 -15.68 8.83
CA SER A 33 -8.00 -16.23 7.49
C SER A 33 -7.79 -17.75 7.55
N ILE A 34 -8.21 -18.45 6.50
CA ILE A 34 -7.96 -19.88 6.32
C ILE A 34 -6.82 -20.03 5.32
N TYR A 35 -5.73 -20.66 5.72
CA TYR A 35 -4.48 -20.71 4.95
C TYR A 35 -4.31 -22.02 4.16
N PRO A 36 -4.17 -21.99 2.82
CA PRO A 36 -3.70 -23.15 2.06
C PRO A 36 -2.17 -23.12 1.87
N ALA A 37 -1.53 -24.25 2.19
CA ALA A 37 -0.22 -24.79 1.79
C ALA A 37 1.08 -23.95 1.84
N HIS A 38 1.07 -22.62 1.73
CA HIS A 38 2.30 -21.82 1.49
C HIS A 38 2.70 -20.86 2.62
N ASN A 39 2.02 -20.90 3.79
CA ASN A 39 2.32 -20.04 4.95
C ASN A 39 2.32 -18.52 4.65
N GLU A 40 1.58 -18.07 3.63
CA GLU A 40 1.44 -16.66 3.30
C GLU A 40 -0.02 -16.22 3.44
N ASP A 41 -0.23 -15.09 4.13
CA ASP A 41 -1.51 -14.39 4.21
C ASP A 41 -1.49 -13.19 3.25
N ARG A 42 -2.30 -13.24 2.19
CA ARG A 42 -2.33 -12.20 1.17
C ARG A 42 -3.78 -11.79 0.89
N VAL A 43 -4.04 -10.50 0.99
CA VAL A 43 -5.28 -9.88 0.50
C VAL A 43 -4.95 -9.20 -0.83
N LEU A 44 -5.59 -9.65 -1.91
CA LEU A 44 -5.43 -9.02 -3.21
C LEU A 44 -6.15 -7.67 -3.22
N VAL A 45 -5.43 -6.64 -3.62
CA VAL A 45 -5.94 -5.27 -3.76
C VAL A 45 -5.60 -4.74 -5.14
N GLN A 46 -6.44 -3.86 -5.68
CA GLN A 46 -6.15 -3.22 -6.95
C GLN A 46 -5.24 -2.00 -6.74
N ARG A 47 -4.47 -1.65 -7.76
CA ARG A 47 -3.59 -0.47 -7.74
C ARG A 47 -4.34 0.81 -7.38
N ALA A 48 -5.59 0.94 -7.82
CA ALA A 48 -6.44 2.11 -7.57
C ALA A 48 -6.87 2.26 -6.11
N ASP A 49 -6.87 1.17 -5.35
CA ASP A 49 -7.25 1.16 -3.93
C ASP A 49 -6.07 1.58 -3.02
N LEU A 50 -4.86 1.65 -3.57
CA LEU A 50 -3.66 2.00 -2.82
C LEU A 50 -3.56 3.52 -2.64
N PRO A 51 -3.24 4.01 -1.41
CA PRO A 51 -2.97 5.42 -1.20
C PRO A 51 -1.80 5.90 -2.07
N GLY A 52 -1.97 7.02 -2.77
CA GLY A 52 -0.92 7.56 -3.64
C GLY A 52 0.40 7.81 -2.91
N HIS A 53 0.34 8.24 -1.64
CA HIS A 53 1.53 8.43 -0.80
C HIS A 53 2.28 7.13 -0.51
N LEU A 54 1.58 6.01 -0.34
CA LEU A 54 2.21 4.71 -0.16
C LEU A 54 3.01 4.32 -1.41
N VAL A 55 2.38 4.44 -2.58
CA VAL A 55 3.01 4.14 -3.86
C VAL A 55 4.22 5.04 -4.11
N ASN A 56 4.05 6.35 -3.92
CA ASN A 56 5.14 7.31 -4.12
C ASN A 56 6.29 7.10 -3.15
N GLY A 57 6.00 6.76 -1.89
CA GLY A 57 7.01 6.43 -0.88
C GLY A 57 7.81 5.19 -1.26
N LEU A 58 7.12 4.11 -1.66
CA LEU A 58 7.76 2.87 -2.10
C LEU A 58 8.68 3.12 -3.30
N LEU A 59 8.20 3.85 -4.32
CA LEU A 59 9.02 4.23 -5.47
C LEU A 59 10.20 5.10 -5.05
N ALA A 60 10.01 6.08 -4.17
CA ALA A 60 11.09 6.98 -3.78
C ALA A 60 12.25 6.27 -3.02
N VAL A 61 11.92 5.22 -2.27
CA VAL A 61 12.86 4.44 -1.44
C VAL A 61 13.48 3.29 -2.20
N GLU A 62 12.66 2.46 -2.85
CA GLU A 62 13.10 1.21 -3.48
C GLU A 62 13.53 1.41 -4.94
N ASP A 63 12.76 2.20 -5.71
CA ASP A 63 12.95 2.28 -7.16
C ASP A 63 12.45 3.61 -7.76
N ARG A 64 13.25 4.67 -7.60
CA ARG A 64 12.87 6.05 -7.96
C ARG A 64 12.56 6.23 -9.44
N ARG A 65 13.11 5.37 -10.29
CA ARG A 65 13.00 5.43 -11.76
C ARG A 65 12.25 4.24 -12.33
N PHE A 66 11.42 3.59 -11.52
CA PHE A 66 10.66 2.41 -11.91
C PHE A 66 9.99 2.53 -13.29
N PHE A 67 9.40 3.70 -13.59
CA PHE A 67 8.71 3.95 -14.85
C PHE A 67 9.62 4.37 -16.02
N GLU A 68 10.91 4.59 -15.78
CA GLU A 68 11.89 5.00 -16.80
C GLU A 68 12.73 3.82 -17.34
N HIS A 69 12.61 2.63 -16.75
CA HIS A 69 13.39 1.45 -17.15
C HIS A 69 12.55 0.18 -17.29
N GLY A 70 13.00 -0.74 -18.15
CA GLY A 70 12.33 -2.02 -18.44
C GLY A 70 12.54 -3.12 -17.37
N GLY A 71 12.61 -2.75 -16.09
CA GLY A 71 12.78 -3.68 -14.97
C GLY A 71 14.20 -3.83 -14.43
N VAL A 72 15.23 -3.29 -15.08
CA VAL A 72 16.60 -3.23 -14.56
C VAL A 72 17.13 -1.80 -14.68
N ASP A 73 17.52 -1.18 -13.57
CA ASP A 73 18.08 0.17 -13.54
C ASP A 73 19.62 0.15 -13.57
N LEU A 74 20.21 0.13 -14.76
CA LEU A 74 21.66 0.13 -14.92
C LEU A 74 22.33 1.35 -14.27
N ARG A 75 21.72 2.54 -14.35
CA ARG A 75 22.32 3.73 -13.72
C ARG A 75 22.13 3.70 -12.20
N GLY A 76 21.07 3.04 -11.71
CA GLY A 76 20.81 2.81 -10.30
C GLY A 76 21.85 1.87 -9.69
N ILE A 77 22.14 0.77 -10.40
CA ILE A 77 23.20 -0.18 -10.07
C ILE A 77 24.57 0.50 -10.06
N ALA A 78 24.92 1.24 -11.11
CA ALA A 78 26.22 1.93 -11.19
C ALA A 78 26.40 2.95 -10.05
N ARG A 79 25.37 3.75 -9.74
CA ARG A 79 25.36 4.68 -8.61
C ARG A 79 25.54 3.96 -7.27
N ALA A 80 24.81 2.87 -7.05
CA ALA A 80 24.91 2.09 -5.81
C ALA A 80 26.30 1.48 -5.65
N LEU A 81 26.88 0.95 -6.73
CA LEU A 81 28.25 0.43 -6.75
C LEU A 81 29.27 1.51 -6.36
N LEU A 82 29.22 2.68 -6.99
CA LEU A 82 30.12 3.79 -6.68
C LEU A 82 30.01 4.23 -5.22
N ALA A 83 28.79 4.39 -4.71
CA ALA A 83 28.55 4.76 -3.32
C ALA A 83 29.09 3.72 -2.33
N ASN A 84 28.87 2.43 -2.61
CA ASN A 84 29.34 1.34 -1.76
C ASN A 84 30.87 1.21 -1.76
N LEU A 85 31.52 1.42 -2.91
CA LEU A 85 32.98 1.45 -3.03
C LEU A 85 33.57 2.62 -2.24
N GLN A 86 33.00 3.82 -2.36
CA GLN A 86 33.42 5.00 -1.60
C GLN A 86 33.25 4.82 -0.09
N ALA A 87 32.17 4.15 0.33
CA ALA A 87 31.91 3.88 1.74
C ALA A 87 32.68 2.67 2.29
N GLY A 88 33.31 1.86 1.43
CA GLY A 88 33.95 0.59 1.79
C GLY A 88 32.99 -0.48 2.33
N LYS A 89 31.67 -0.26 2.22
CA LYS A 89 30.61 -1.14 2.71
C LYS A 89 29.32 -0.88 1.95
N ALA A 90 28.36 -1.80 2.04
CA ALA A 90 27.02 -1.59 1.48
C ALA A 90 26.31 -0.45 2.25
N VAL A 91 26.02 0.64 1.54
CA VAL A 91 25.25 1.81 2.03
C VAL A 91 24.06 2.13 1.14
N GLN A 92 24.05 1.66 -0.11
CA GLN A 92 22.95 1.88 -1.05
C GLN A 92 22.59 0.60 -1.80
N GLY A 93 21.29 0.35 -1.94
CA GLY A 93 20.73 -0.68 -2.82
C GLY A 93 20.71 -0.24 -4.28
N GLY A 94 20.86 -1.22 -5.19
CA GLY A 94 20.75 -1.03 -6.63
C GLY A 94 19.69 -1.91 -7.30
N SER A 95 18.95 -2.72 -6.52
CA SER A 95 17.93 -3.61 -7.04
C SER A 95 16.63 -2.87 -7.36
N THR A 96 15.91 -3.33 -8.38
CA THR A 96 14.61 -2.77 -8.79
C THR A 96 13.44 -3.54 -8.21
N LEU A 97 12.24 -2.95 -8.21
CA LEU A 97 11.02 -3.65 -7.76
C LEU A 97 10.75 -4.91 -8.61
N THR A 98 11.03 -4.86 -9.92
CA THR A 98 10.87 -6.04 -10.79
C THR A 98 11.85 -7.16 -10.42
N GLN A 99 13.09 -6.84 -10.05
CA GLN A 99 14.05 -7.85 -9.58
C GLN A 99 13.64 -8.43 -8.23
N GLN A 100 13.12 -7.60 -7.32
CA GLN A 100 12.63 -8.06 -6.02
C GLN A 100 11.40 -8.98 -6.16
N LEU A 101 10.51 -8.71 -7.14
CA LEU A 101 9.32 -9.52 -7.38
C LEU A 101 9.65 -10.95 -7.85
N VAL A 102 10.71 -11.12 -8.63
CA VAL A 102 11.11 -12.42 -9.21
C VAL A 102 11.92 -13.28 -8.23
N LYS A 103 12.54 -12.65 -7.23
CA LYS A 103 13.39 -13.30 -6.25
C LYS A 103 12.58 -14.11 -5.25
#